data_AF-A0A5C2HEY6-F1
#
_entry.id   AF-A0A5C2HEY6-F1
#
_cell.length_a   1.000
_cell.length_b   1.000
_cell.length_c   1.000
_cell.angle_alpha   90.00
_cell.angle_beta   90.00
_cell.angle_gamma   90.00
#
_symmetry.space_group_name_H-M   'P 1'
#
loop_
_entity.id
_entity.type
_entity.pdbx_description
1 polymer ?
#
loop_
_entity_poly.entity_id
_entity_poly.type
_entity_poly.pdbx_seq_one_letter_code
_entity_poly.pdbx_strand_id
1 'polypeptide(L)'
;MYKIIDIFKKLFEYLLTFLTLIFIVFIEVIWEKSAKPIFKFLSKIIDRINVFDRIIEKIDRLNPYIVLIIFLIFFTIVELLGIYAAILFFRAEIFLAVFVYLLKLPFAVVILWFFDITKPKLLSFRWFEIVYGLTLDLKLRIQNSRIYNKIYNKFYEIKNYLVNKFDITNHSIYNRVIEFYEKVKKRFDI
;
A
#
# COMPACT_ATOMS: atom_id res chain seq x y z
N MET A 1 42.45 9.73 -6.52
CA MET A 1 41.31 10.39 -5.83
C MET A 1 40.06 10.46 -6.70
N TYR A 2 40.13 10.94 -7.95
CA TYR A 2 39.00 10.97 -8.92
C TYR A 2 38.29 9.62 -9.14
N LYS A 3 39.05 8.53 -9.29
CA LYS A 3 38.51 7.18 -9.57
C LYS A 3 37.67 6.59 -8.43
N ILE A 4 37.98 6.95 -7.17
CA ILE A 4 37.26 6.46 -5.98
C ILE A 4 35.91 7.18 -5.86
N ILE A 5 35.89 8.49 -6.10
CA ILE A 5 34.68 9.32 -6.07
C ILE A 5 33.67 8.83 -7.13
N ASP A 6 34.14 8.46 -8.32
CA ASP A 6 33.29 7.90 -9.38
C ASP A 6 32.67 6.54 -9.04
N ILE A 7 33.41 5.68 -8.32
CA ILE A 7 32.89 4.38 -7.85
C ILE A 7 31.79 4.59 -6.81
N PHE A 8 32.00 5.47 -5.83
CA PHE A 8 30.99 5.80 -4.83
C PHE A 8 29.74 6.42 -5.46
N LYS A 9 29.92 7.31 -6.45
CA LYS A 9 28.81 7.91 -7.19
C LYS A 9 27.97 6.85 -7.92
N LYS A 10 28.62 5.93 -8.63
CA LYS A 10 27.92 4.80 -9.29
C LYS A 10 27.21 3.89 -8.30
N LEU A 11 27.86 3.53 -7.19
CA LEU A 11 27.25 2.70 -6.16
C LEU A 11 26.01 3.36 -5.56
N PHE A 12 26.09 4.66 -5.29
CA PHE A 12 24.97 5.46 -4.81
C PHE A 12 23.83 5.52 -5.83
N GLU A 13 24.13 5.69 -7.12
CA GLU A 13 23.13 5.66 -8.20
C GLU A 13 22.43 4.29 -8.29
N TYR A 14 23.16 3.18 -8.16
CA TYR A 14 22.57 1.84 -8.13
C TYR A 14 21.69 1.63 -6.91
N LEU A 15 22.16 2.03 -5.72
CA LEU A 15 21.38 1.97 -4.49
C LEU A 15 20.09 2.78 -4.61
N LEU A 16 20.18 4.01 -5.13
CA LEU A 16 19.03 4.89 -5.29
C LEU A 16 18.03 4.32 -6.31
N THR A 17 18.51 3.70 -7.38
CA THR A 17 17.68 2.99 -8.36
C THR A 17 16.94 1.82 -7.70
N PHE A 18 17.64 1.00 -6.93
CA PHE A 18 17.07 -0.13 -6.21
C PHE A 18 16.01 0.32 -5.18
N LEU A 19 16.31 1.36 -4.41
CA LEU A 19 15.38 1.93 -3.43
C LEU A 19 14.13 2.51 -4.11
N THR A 20 14.30 3.19 -5.25
CA THR A 20 13.18 3.72 -6.04
C THR A 20 12.31 2.60 -6.60
N LEU A 21 12.91 1.47 -7.02
CA LEU A 21 12.17 0.30 -7.47
C LEU A 21 11.34 -0.30 -6.34
N ILE A 22 11.92 -0.48 -5.14
CA ILE A 22 11.18 -0.90 -3.95
C ILE A 22 10.03 0.08 -3.69
N PHE A 23 10.31 1.37 -3.67
CA PHE A 23 9.28 2.40 -3.46
C PHE A 23 8.12 2.32 -4.47
N ILE A 24 8.42 2.15 -5.76
CA ILE A 24 7.39 1.98 -6.81
C ILE A 24 6.53 0.74 -6.54
N VAL A 25 7.13 -0.39 -6.18
CA VAL A 25 6.38 -1.61 -5.84
C VAL A 25 5.47 -1.37 -4.64
N PHE A 26 5.97 -0.72 -3.59
CA PHE A 26 5.15 -0.40 -2.41
C PHE A 26 4.01 0.57 -2.72
N ILE A 27 4.26 1.64 -3.48
CA ILE A 27 3.23 2.64 -3.82
C ILE A 27 2.20 2.08 -4.81
N GLU A 28 2.66 1.49 -5.91
CA GLU A 28 1.77 1.10 -7.01
C GLU A 28 1.07 -0.25 -6.72
N VAL A 29 1.82 -1.24 -6.23
CA VAL A 29 1.28 -2.59 -6.01
C VAL A 29 0.65 -2.69 -4.63
N ILE A 30 1.42 -2.40 -3.58
CA ILE A 30 0.94 -2.61 -2.21
C ILE A 30 -0.11 -1.56 -1.84
N TRP A 31 0.13 -0.28 -2.14
CA TRP A 31 -0.80 0.77 -1.76
C TRP A 31 -1.98 0.91 -2.73
N GLU A 32 -1.76 1.31 -3.99
CA GLU A 32 -2.87 1.62 -4.91
C GLU A 32 -3.71 0.39 -5.30
N LYS A 33 -3.08 -0.77 -5.57
CA LYS A 33 -3.82 -1.98 -5.99
C LYS A 33 -4.35 -2.83 -4.85
N SER A 34 -3.69 -2.87 -3.69
CA SER A 34 -4.08 -3.76 -2.59
C SER A 34 -4.66 -3.00 -1.40
N ALA A 35 -3.88 -2.15 -0.74
CA ALA A 35 -4.28 -1.54 0.52
C ALA A 35 -5.43 -0.53 0.36
N LYS A 36 -5.40 0.32 -0.66
CA LYS A 36 -6.42 1.36 -0.90
C LYS A 36 -7.82 0.79 -1.17
N PRO A 37 -8.03 -0.22 -2.04
CA PRO A 37 -9.35 -0.82 -2.22
C PRO A 37 -9.83 -1.56 -0.97
N ILE A 38 -8.94 -2.27 -0.27
CA ILE A 38 -9.25 -2.93 1.01
C ILE A 38 -9.68 -1.89 2.05
N PHE A 39 -8.92 -0.81 2.18
CA PHE A 39 -9.24 0.31 3.06
C PHE A 39 -10.59 0.92 2.72
N LYS A 40 -10.87 1.23 1.46
CA LYS A 40 -12.16 1.81 1.05
C LYS A 40 -13.33 0.86 1.28
N PHE A 41 -13.12 -0.44 1.07
CA PHE A 41 -14.15 -1.46 1.33
C PHE A 41 -14.46 -1.56 2.82
N LEU A 42 -13.42 -1.65 3.65
CA LEU A 42 -13.56 -1.74 5.10
C LEU A 42 -14.07 -0.44 5.72
N SER A 43 -13.61 0.72 5.25
CA SER A 43 -14.12 2.02 5.70
C SER A 43 -15.61 2.13 5.40
N LYS A 44 -16.05 1.74 4.20
CA LYS A 44 -17.48 1.73 3.85
C LYS A 44 -18.31 0.79 4.73
N ILE A 45 -17.75 -0.33 5.18
CA ILE A 45 -18.41 -1.22 6.13
C ILE A 45 -18.52 -0.55 7.49
N ILE A 46 -17.43 0.05 7.97
CA ILE A 46 -17.37 0.79 9.24
C ILE A 46 -18.39 1.93 9.23
N ASP A 47 -18.43 2.73 8.17
CA ASP A 47 -19.34 3.88 8.00
C ASP A 47 -20.81 3.45 7.88
N ARG A 48 -21.09 2.25 7.36
CA ARG A 48 -22.46 1.70 7.29
C ARG A 48 -22.96 1.22 8.67
N ILE A 49 -22.06 0.94 9.60
CA ILE A 49 -22.41 0.50 10.94
C ILE A 49 -22.66 1.73 11.80
N ASN A 50 -23.94 2.06 12.04
CA ASN A 50 -24.45 3.19 12.85
C ASN A 50 -23.88 3.28 14.29
N VAL A 51 -23.10 2.29 14.73
CA VAL A 51 -22.37 2.30 16.01
C VAL A 51 -21.16 3.25 15.93
N PHE A 52 -20.55 3.41 14.75
CA PHE A 52 -19.38 4.26 14.57
C PHE A 52 -19.70 5.74 14.56
N ASP A 53 -20.90 6.17 14.16
CA ASP A 53 -21.28 7.59 14.21
C ASP A 53 -21.18 8.16 15.63
N ARG A 54 -21.66 7.40 16.62
CA ARG A 54 -21.53 7.78 18.05
C ARG A 54 -20.08 7.79 18.52
N ILE A 55 -19.23 6.93 17.95
CA ILE A 55 -17.80 6.89 18.25
C ILE A 55 -17.10 8.09 17.63
N ILE A 56 -17.42 8.44 16.38
CA ILE A 56 -16.90 9.61 15.67
C ILE A 56 -17.27 10.88 16.42
N GLU A 57 -18.54 11.07 16.82
CA GLU A 57 -18.96 12.22 17.62
C GLU A 57 -18.21 12.32 18.95
N LYS A 58 -17.97 11.19 19.62
CA LYS A 58 -17.17 11.17 20.85
C LYS A 58 -15.73 11.56 20.58
N ILE A 59 -15.11 11.01 19.54
CA ILE A 59 -13.74 11.34 19.11
C ILE A 59 -13.62 12.82 18.74
N ASP A 60 -14.66 13.38 18.09
CA ASP A 60 -14.68 14.79 17.73
C ASP A 60 -14.82 15.74 18.94
N ARG A 61 -15.35 15.25 20.06
CA ARG A 61 -15.34 15.99 21.33
C ARG A 61 -14.06 15.80 22.14
N LEU A 62 -13.19 14.85 21.79
CA LEU A 62 -11.93 14.63 22.50
C LEU A 62 -10.95 15.78 22.30
N ASN A 63 -10.21 16.08 23.36
CA ASN A 63 -9.06 16.98 23.32
C ASN A 63 -8.00 16.45 22.33
N PRO A 64 -7.39 17.31 21.48
CA PRO A 64 -6.29 16.94 20.59
C PRO A 64 -5.18 16.11 21.25
N TYR A 65 -4.83 16.37 22.52
CA TYR A 65 -3.80 15.59 23.23
C TYR A 65 -4.22 14.13 23.44
N ILE A 66 -5.49 13.88 23.76
CA ILE A 66 -6.02 12.51 23.95
C ILE A 66 -6.03 11.78 22.61
N VAL A 67 -6.46 12.47 21.55
CA VAL A 67 -6.44 11.94 20.18
C VAL A 67 -5.03 11.53 19.76
N LEU A 68 -4.04 12.36 20.05
CA LEU A 68 -2.63 12.06 19.79
C LEU A 68 -2.17 10.81 20.55
N ILE A 69 -2.49 10.70 21.84
CA ILE A 69 -2.12 9.52 22.65
C ILE A 69 -2.74 8.25 22.07
N ILE A 70 -4.04 8.28 21.74
CA ILE A 70 -4.73 7.14 21.12
C ILE A 70 -4.05 6.76 19.78
N PHE A 71 -3.77 7.76 18.93
CA PHE A 71 -3.07 7.53 17.67
C PHE A 71 -1.71 6.86 17.88
N LEU A 72 -0.90 7.37 18.82
CA LEU A 72 0.43 6.83 19.13
C LEU A 72 0.36 5.41 19.71
N ILE A 73 -0.66 5.09 20.51
CA ILE A 73 -0.85 3.72 21.01
C ILE A 73 -1.11 2.76 19.85
N PHE A 74 -2.09 3.08 18.98
CA PHE A 74 -2.36 2.24 17.82
C PHE A 74 -1.15 2.13 16.89
N PHE A 75 -0.45 3.23 16.66
CA PHE A 75 0.76 3.26 15.83
C PHE A 75 1.83 2.34 16.41
N THR A 76 2.08 2.45 17.70
CA THR A 76 3.09 1.64 18.40
C THR A 76 2.74 0.15 18.32
N ILE A 77 1.48 -0.23 18.54
CA ILE A 77 1.05 -1.64 18.42
C ILE A 77 1.31 -2.17 17.00
N VAL A 78 0.91 -1.42 15.98
CA VAL A 78 1.10 -1.77 14.57
C VAL A 78 2.58 -1.95 14.23
N GLU A 79 3.45 -1.08 14.74
CA GLU A 79 4.89 -1.17 14.52
C GLU A 79 5.55 -2.30 15.32
N LEU A 80 5.13 -2.52 16.57
CA LEU A 80 5.60 -3.66 17.38
C LEU A 80 5.24 -5.00 16.74
N LEU A 81 4.04 -5.14 16.16
CA LEU A 81 3.67 -6.34 15.40
C LEU A 81 4.59 -6.55 14.19
N GLY A 82 4.96 -5.45 13.49
CA GLY A 82 5.90 -5.52 12.37
C GLY A 82 7.30 -5.96 12.79
N ILE A 83 7.84 -5.38 13.87
CA ILE A 83 9.14 -5.75 14.43
C ILE A 83 9.11 -7.21 14.91
N TYR A 84 8.04 -7.62 15.58
CA TYR A 84 7.90 -8.99 16.07
C TYR A 84 7.83 -10.00 14.92
N ALA A 85 7.07 -9.71 13.86
CA ALA A 85 7.06 -10.53 12.64
C ALA A 85 8.46 -10.67 12.03
N ALA A 86 9.24 -9.58 11.99
CA ALA A 86 10.62 -9.63 11.51
C ALA A 86 11.51 -10.52 12.39
N ILE A 87 11.41 -10.41 13.72
CA ILE A 87 12.15 -11.27 14.66
C ILE A 87 11.82 -12.75 14.43
N LEU A 88 10.53 -13.09 14.28
CA LEU A 88 10.09 -14.46 14.00
C LEU A 88 10.62 -14.99 12.67
N PHE A 89 10.68 -14.12 11.66
CA PHE A 89 11.27 -14.46 10.37
C PHE A 89 12.75 -14.81 10.50
N PHE A 90 13.53 -14.03 11.28
CA PHE A 90 14.93 -14.34 11.58
C PHE A 90 15.11 -15.63 12.39
N ARG A 91 14.10 -16.03 13.17
CA ARG A 91 14.07 -17.30 13.90
C ARG A 91 13.65 -18.49 13.04
N ALA A 92 13.44 -18.31 11.74
CA ALA A 92 12.93 -19.30 10.79
C ALA A 92 11.52 -19.82 11.12
N GLU A 93 10.75 -19.11 11.95
CA GLU A 93 9.35 -19.40 12.25
C GLU A 93 8.43 -18.77 11.18
N ILE A 94 8.60 -19.19 9.93
CA ILE A 94 8.03 -18.51 8.75
C ILE A 94 6.50 -18.42 8.82
N PHE A 95 5.81 -19.50 9.18
CA PHE A 95 4.34 -19.50 9.27
C PHE A 95 3.82 -18.51 10.31
N LEU A 96 4.47 -18.45 11.47
CA LEU A 96 4.09 -17.56 12.57
C LEU A 96 4.42 -16.11 12.22
N ALA A 97 5.57 -15.87 11.59
CA ALA A 97 5.95 -14.55 11.07
C ALA A 97 4.93 -14.01 10.06
N VAL A 98 4.51 -14.83 9.10
CA VAL A 98 3.49 -14.46 8.11
C VAL A 98 2.15 -14.19 8.78
N PHE A 99 1.73 -15.03 9.73
CA PHE A 99 0.48 -14.83 10.47
C PHE A 99 0.48 -13.49 11.24
N VAL A 100 1.54 -13.19 11.99
CA VAL A 100 1.68 -11.92 12.72
C VAL A 100 1.72 -10.74 11.75
N TYR A 101 2.41 -10.88 10.61
CA TYR A 101 2.46 -9.83 9.60
C TYR A 101 1.09 -9.56 8.97
N LEU A 102 0.31 -10.61 8.68
CA LEU A 102 -1.07 -10.46 8.20
C LEU A 102 -1.98 -9.84 9.26
N LEU A 103 -1.78 -10.17 10.53
CA LEU A 103 -2.52 -9.59 11.64
C LEU A 103 -2.29 -8.08 11.76
N LYS A 104 -1.13 -7.55 11.34
CA LYS A 104 -0.85 -6.10 11.29
C LYS A 104 -1.83 -5.36 10.36
N LEU A 105 -2.32 -6.00 9.29
CA LEU A 105 -3.15 -5.36 8.25
C LEU A 105 -4.48 -4.78 8.77
N PRO A 106 -5.34 -5.52 9.51
CA PRO A 106 -6.57 -4.95 10.06
C PRO A 106 -6.30 -3.78 11.02
N PHE A 107 -5.25 -3.86 11.85
CA PHE A 107 -4.86 -2.73 12.72
C PHE A 107 -4.40 -1.52 11.91
N ALA A 108 -3.68 -1.74 10.80
CA ALA A 108 -3.29 -0.67 9.88
C ALA A 108 -4.51 0.03 9.25
N VAL A 109 -5.59 -0.70 8.96
CA VAL A 109 -6.85 -0.11 8.47
C VAL A 109 -7.51 0.74 9.56
N VAL A 110 -7.57 0.25 10.80
CA VAL A 110 -8.17 0.99 11.93
C VAL A 110 -7.42 2.29 12.20
N ILE A 111 -6.09 2.26 12.24
CA ILE A 111 -5.29 3.47 12.47
C ILE A 111 -5.40 4.45 11.31
N LEU A 112 -5.44 3.99 10.05
CA LEU A 112 -5.62 4.86 8.89
C LEU A 112 -6.99 5.55 8.91
N TRP A 113 -8.04 4.81 9.26
CA TRP A 113 -9.39 5.36 9.43
C TRP A 113 -9.42 6.38 10.57
N PHE A 114 -8.84 6.04 11.73
CA PHE A 114 -8.74 6.95 12.87
C PHE A 114 -7.95 8.22 12.52
N PHE A 115 -6.86 8.06 11.77
CA PHE A 115 -6.05 9.17 11.27
C PHE A 115 -6.87 10.08 10.37
N ASP A 116 -7.64 9.52 9.42
CA ASP A 116 -8.42 10.31 8.47
C ASP A 116 -9.47 11.19 9.17
N ILE A 117 -10.18 10.64 10.16
CA ILE A 117 -11.19 11.40 10.93
C ILE A 117 -10.56 12.43 11.88
N THR A 118 -9.37 12.16 12.41
CA THR A 118 -8.72 13.01 13.43
C THR A 118 -7.62 13.90 12.88
N LYS A 119 -7.35 13.83 11.57
CA LYS A 119 -6.28 14.54 10.90
C LYS A 119 -6.20 16.04 11.25
N PRO A 120 -7.30 16.82 11.27
CA PRO A 120 -7.22 18.24 11.62
C PRO A 120 -6.67 18.47 13.04
N LYS A 121 -7.05 17.61 13.99
CA LYS A 121 -6.58 17.69 15.39
C LYS A 121 -5.12 17.26 15.51
N LEU A 122 -4.71 16.20 14.80
CA LEU A 122 -3.32 15.76 14.81
C LEU A 122 -2.38 16.79 14.17
N LEU A 123 -2.83 17.45 13.08
CA LEU A 123 -2.07 18.51 12.43
C LEU A 123 -2.02 19.82 13.24
N SER A 124 -2.83 19.98 14.29
CA SER A 124 -2.68 21.12 15.20
C SER A 124 -1.35 21.10 15.98
N PHE A 125 -0.73 19.92 16.12
CA PHE A 125 0.59 19.79 16.72
C PHE A 125 1.67 20.12 15.71
N ARG A 126 2.42 21.21 15.95
CA ARG A 126 3.44 21.70 15.01
C ARG A 126 4.49 20.66 14.62
N TRP A 127 4.95 19.83 15.55
CA TRP A 127 5.92 18.77 15.23
C TRP A 127 5.30 17.69 14.33
N PHE A 128 4.02 17.35 14.56
CA PHE A 128 3.30 16.35 13.79
C PHE A 128 3.04 16.85 12.36
N GLU A 129 2.63 18.12 12.24
CA GLU A 129 2.49 18.82 10.96
C GLU A 129 3.79 18.80 10.16
N ILE A 130 4.93 19.12 10.80
CA ILE A 130 6.24 19.09 10.15
C ILE A 130 6.56 17.69 9.64
N VAL A 131 6.42 16.65 10.47
CA VAL A 131 6.70 15.27 10.06
C VAL A 131 5.79 14.86 8.91
N TYR A 132 4.49 15.17 9.00
CA TYR A 132 3.53 14.88 7.93
C TYR A 132 3.93 15.58 6.63
N GLY A 133 4.26 16.88 6.69
CA GLY A 133 4.72 17.66 5.54
C GLY A 133 5.98 17.08 4.91
N LEU A 134 6.97 16.69 5.71
CA LEU A 134 8.19 16.04 5.24
C LEU A 134 7.88 14.72 4.53
N THR A 135 6.98 13.89 5.07
CA THR A 135 6.61 12.62 4.41
C THR A 135 5.92 12.83 3.06
N LEU A 136 5.04 13.85 2.96
CA LEU A 136 4.40 14.21 1.70
C LEU A 136 5.40 14.75 0.68
N ASP A 137 6.28 15.65 1.09
CA ASP A 137 7.31 16.24 0.23
C ASP A 137 8.29 15.16 -0.26
N LEU A 138 8.74 14.26 0.61
CA LEU A 138 9.58 13.12 0.23
C LEU A 138 8.89 12.24 -0.82
N LYS A 139 7.61 11.90 -0.61
CA LYS A 139 6.82 11.14 -1.59
C LYS A 139 6.81 11.84 -2.95
N LEU A 140 6.48 13.14 -2.98
CA LEU A 140 6.41 13.93 -4.21
C LEU A 140 7.77 14.03 -4.90
N ARG A 141 8.85 14.27 -4.15
CA ARG A 141 10.22 14.32 -4.69
C ARG A 141 10.62 13.01 -5.34
N ILE A 142 10.29 11.87 -4.71
CA ILE A 142 10.58 10.55 -5.30
C ILE A 142 9.78 10.38 -6.58
N GLN A 143 8.47 10.65 -6.58
CA GLN A 143 7.60 10.50 -7.75
C GLN A 143 7.99 11.42 -8.92
N ASN A 144 8.47 12.63 -8.63
CA ASN A 144 8.93 13.58 -9.66
C ASN A 144 10.38 13.35 -10.09
N SER A 145 11.09 12.38 -9.50
CA SER A 145 12.48 12.12 -9.84
C SER A 145 12.59 11.49 -11.23
N ARG A 146 13.69 11.81 -11.95
CA ARG A 146 13.99 11.19 -13.25
C ARG A 146 14.13 9.67 -13.16
N ILE A 147 14.63 9.15 -12.03
CA ILE A 147 14.80 7.72 -11.80
C ILE A 147 13.43 7.04 -11.68
N TYR A 148 12.51 7.63 -10.93
CA TYR A 148 11.14 7.13 -10.81
C TYR A 148 10.45 7.05 -12.16
N ASN A 149 10.43 8.15 -12.95
CA ASN A 149 9.78 8.16 -14.26
C ASN A 149 10.36 7.11 -15.21
N LYS A 150 11.69 6.92 -15.22
CA LYS A 150 12.34 5.88 -16.05
C LYS A 150 11.93 4.47 -15.64
N ILE A 151 11.94 4.18 -14.34
CA ILE A 151 11.56 2.84 -13.83
C ILE A 151 10.06 2.61 -14.06
N TYR A 152 9.22 3.61 -13.78
CA TYR A 152 7.77 3.53 -13.95
C TYR A 152 7.39 3.26 -15.40
N ASN A 153 7.97 3.98 -16.36
CA ASN A 153 7.72 3.77 -17.79
C ASN A 153 8.11 2.35 -18.24
N LYS A 154 9.30 1.87 -17.84
CA LYS A 154 9.71 0.48 -18.09
C LYS A 154 8.75 -0.54 -17.47
N PHE A 155 8.31 -0.29 -16.24
CA PHE A 155 7.36 -1.16 -15.56
C PHE A 155 6.03 -1.22 -16.30
N TYR A 156 5.57 -0.09 -16.83
CA TYR A 156 4.37 0.01 -17.66
C TYR A 156 4.53 -0.72 -19.00
N GLU A 157 5.66 -0.56 -19.69
CA GLU A 157 5.98 -1.29 -20.92
C GLU A 157 5.97 -2.81 -20.69
N ILE A 158 6.64 -3.29 -19.63
CA ILE A 158 6.67 -4.72 -19.27
C ILE A 158 5.26 -5.22 -18.96
N LYS A 159 4.48 -4.46 -18.20
CA LYS A 159 3.08 -4.78 -17.90
C LYS A 159 2.26 -4.93 -19.18
N ASN A 160 2.37 -3.97 -20.11
CA ASN A 160 1.62 -4.00 -21.36
C ASN A 160 2.07 -5.16 -22.27
N TYR A 161 3.37 -5.44 -22.32
CA TYR A 161 3.89 -6.62 -23.03
C TYR A 161 3.31 -7.91 -22.45
N LEU A 162 3.27 -8.06 -21.12
CA LEU A 162 2.69 -9.23 -20.46
C LEU A 162 1.18 -9.33 -20.75
N VAL A 163 0.43 -8.24 -20.62
CA VAL A 163 -1.01 -8.22 -20.93
C VAL A 163 -1.25 -8.64 -22.37
N ASN A 164 -0.55 -8.04 -23.35
CA ASN A 164 -0.72 -8.38 -24.76
C ASN A 164 -0.30 -9.82 -25.08
N LYS A 165 0.74 -10.35 -24.41
CA LYS A 165 1.23 -11.72 -24.63
C LYS A 165 0.31 -12.77 -24.00
N PHE A 166 -0.29 -12.46 -22.85
CA PHE A 166 -1.25 -13.31 -22.16
C PHE A 166 -2.71 -12.93 -22.47
N ASP A 167 -2.94 -12.13 -23.51
CA ASP A 167 -4.28 -11.79 -23.95
C ASP A 167 -4.92 -13.01 -24.62
N ILE A 168 -5.70 -13.73 -23.83
CA ILE A 168 -6.36 -14.97 -24.23
C ILE A 168 -7.37 -14.70 -25.36
N THR A 169 -7.88 -13.46 -25.51
CA THR A 169 -8.87 -13.10 -26.54
C THR A 169 -8.38 -13.31 -27.97
N ASN A 170 -7.06 -13.24 -28.21
CA ASN A 170 -6.44 -13.51 -29.51
C ASN A 170 -5.95 -14.97 -29.68
N HIS A 171 -6.10 -15.80 -28.66
CA HIS A 171 -5.67 -17.20 -28.72
C HIS A 171 -6.76 -18.07 -29.35
N SER A 172 -6.39 -19.00 -30.24
CA SER A 172 -7.32 -19.96 -30.89
C SER A 172 -8.20 -20.76 -29.90
N ILE A 173 -7.77 -20.84 -28.64
CA ILE A 173 -8.48 -21.49 -27.54
C ILE A 173 -9.72 -20.69 -27.13
N TYR A 174 -9.67 -19.35 -27.14
CA TYR A 174 -10.81 -18.49 -26.79
C TYR A 174 -11.97 -18.66 -27.76
N ASN A 175 -11.68 -18.65 -29.07
CA ASN A 175 -12.69 -18.92 -30.10
C ASN A 175 -13.30 -20.32 -29.95
N ARG A 176 -12.48 -21.34 -29.62
CA ARG A 176 -12.97 -22.70 -29.34
C ARG A 176 -13.85 -22.78 -28.09
N VAL A 177 -13.52 -22.03 -27.03
CA VAL A 177 -14.33 -21.98 -25.80
C VAL A 177 -15.65 -21.25 -26.04
N ILE A 178 -15.65 -20.16 -26.81
CA ILE A 178 -16.88 -19.47 -27.22
C ILE A 178 -17.73 -20.36 -28.12
N GLU A 179 -17.17 -20.99 -29.15
CA GLU A 179 -17.89 -21.94 -30.00
C GLU A 179 -18.50 -23.09 -29.20
N PHE A 180 -17.76 -23.62 -28.22
CA PHE A 180 -18.26 -24.65 -27.32
C PHE A 180 -19.41 -24.13 -26.45
N TYR A 181 -19.26 -22.95 -25.86
CA TYR A 181 -20.30 -22.31 -25.07
C TYR A 181 -21.57 -22.05 -25.89
N GLU A 182 -21.45 -21.52 -27.12
CA GLU A 182 -22.59 -21.31 -28.02
C GLU A 182 -23.26 -22.63 -28.44
N LYS A 183 -22.48 -23.68 -28.67
CA LYS A 183 -23.02 -25.02 -28.95
C LYS A 183 -23.79 -25.60 -27.77
N VAL A 184 -23.27 -25.44 -26.55
CA VAL A 184 -23.95 -25.87 -25.33
C VAL A 184 -25.21 -25.04 -25.12
N LYS A 185 -25.13 -23.72 -25.25
CA LYS A 185 -26.26 -22.79 -25.14
C LYS A 185 -27.41 -23.17 -26.10
N LYS A 186 -27.12 -23.39 -27.38
CA LYS A 186 -28.10 -23.85 -28.39
C LYS A 186 -28.69 -25.23 -28.10
N ARG A 187 -27.97 -26.10 -27.39
CA ARG A 187 -28.42 -27.46 -27.09
C ARG A 187 -29.36 -27.53 -25.88
N PHE A 188 -29.28 -26.55 -24.99
CA PHE A 188 -30.03 -26.53 -23.73
C PHE A 188 -31.06 -25.39 -23.64
N ASP A 189 -31.32 -24.66 -24.73
CA ASP A 189 -32.31 -23.56 -24.82
C ASP A 189 -32.24 -22.56 -23.64
N ILE A 190 -31.02 -22.08 -23.34
CA ILE A 190 -30.77 -20.91 -22.47
C ILE A 190 -30.37 -19.72 -23.36
#